data_AF-K2KYD0-F1
#
_entry.id   AF-K2KYD0-F1
#
_cell.length_a   1.000
_cell.length_b   1.000
_cell.length_c   1.000
_cell.angle_alpha   90.00
_cell.angle_beta   90.00
_cell.angle_gamma   90.00
#
_symmetry.space_group_name_H-M   'P 1'
#
loop_
_entity.id
_entity.type
_entity.pdbx_description
1 polymer ?
#
loop_
_entity_poly.entity_id
_entity_poly.type
_entity_poly.pdbx_seq_one_letter_code
_entity_poly.pdbx_strand_id
1 'polypeptide(L)'
;MKIKNILLSGGSGKRLWPLSRSIYPKQFLKLFDHKSLFELSFKRNASLVDETLIVCNEKHYFLALEEIESEIKNKSVGFLLESLSKNTANAIALSALMSEREDLLIVTPSDHLIKDLQAYENAIKKAINLAQKGFLVTFGVSIDKPNTEFGYIESSNGLDVKRFIEKPSLEKAIEFQKSGGFYFNSGMFVFQAGVFLDELKKHAPTILKGCERAFESLENAYFFEHKIARLSEKSMQDLEDVSVDIALMQQSHKIKMVGLNAKWSDLGNFNALFEEVANESKENVSLNQTPVFAKESANNLVFSHKVSALLGVENLAVIDTKDALLVAHKDKAKDLKALVSEIEINNQELLQTHTKVYRPWGSYEVLHESGCYKVKILEVKPNARLSLQKHFHRSEHWVVISGMASVELDHKMFELQANESTYIPKNTLHRLANYGKIPLIIIEVQVGEYVGEDDIVRIDDDFNRQNQENLI
;
A
#
# COMPACT_ATOMS: atom_id res chain seq x y z
N MET A 1 -8.31 -25.51 13.05
CA MET A 1 -7.43 -25.14 11.92
C MET A 1 -8.16 -24.15 11.06
N LYS A 2 -7.84 -22.88 11.24
CA LYS A 2 -8.30 -21.80 10.37
C LYS A 2 -7.36 -21.66 9.18
N ILE A 3 -7.86 -21.06 8.11
CA ILE A 3 -7.07 -20.58 6.99
C ILE A 3 -7.10 -19.06 7.06
N LYS A 4 -5.92 -18.45 7.18
CA LYS A 4 -5.77 -17.00 7.26
C LYS A 4 -5.06 -16.46 6.04
N ASN A 5 -5.56 -15.38 5.46
CA ASN A 5 -4.80 -14.61 4.49
C ASN A 5 -3.92 -13.60 5.24
N ILE A 6 -2.62 -13.60 4.96
CA ILE A 6 -1.69 -12.57 5.41
C ILE A 6 -1.46 -11.65 4.21
N LEU A 7 -2.17 -10.52 4.19
CA LEU A 7 -2.09 -9.56 3.09
C LEU A 7 -0.98 -8.56 3.40
N LEU A 8 0.17 -8.71 2.74
CA LEU A 8 1.33 -7.87 2.94
C LEU A 8 1.18 -6.57 2.14
N SER A 9 1.10 -5.45 2.86
CA SER A 9 1.10 -4.11 2.30
C SER A 9 2.35 -3.36 2.72
N GLY A 10 3.48 -3.85 2.19
CA GLY A 10 4.76 -3.16 2.25
C GLY A 10 4.99 -2.34 0.99
N GLY A 11 5.63 -1.18 1.11
CA GLY A 11 6.03 -0.39 -0.05
C GLY A 11 6.39 1.04 0.34
N SER A 12 7.57 1.51 -0.10
CA SER A 12 8.04 2.86 0.19
C SER A 12 7.41 3.94 -0.72
N GLY A 13 6.49 3.57 -1.62
CA GLY A 13 5.87 4.51 -2.55
C GLY A 13 6.82 5.13 -3.59
N LYS A 14 8.01 4.58 -3.79
CA LYS A 14 9.03 5.11 -4.72
C LYS A 14 8.89 4.58 -6.15
N ARG A 15 8.23 3.43 -6.34
CA ARG A 15 7.96 2.84 -7.67
C ARG A 15 6.73 3.50 -8.27
N LEU A 16 6.81 3.87 -9.55
CA LEU A 16 5.78 4.64 -10.28
C LEU A 16 5.61 6.10 -9.81
N TRP A 17 6.61 6.69 -9.15
CA TRP A 17 6.60 8.14 -8.95
C TRP A 17 6.48 8.85 -10.32
N PRO A 18 5.69 9.93 -10.48
CA PRO A 18 4.95 10.66 -9.46
C PRO A 18 3.49 10.21 -9.29
N LEU A 19 3.05 9.04 -9.75
CA LEU A 19 1.72 8.53 -9.36
C LEU A 19 1.69 8.15 -7.88
N SER A 20 2.75 7.55 -7.38
CA SER A 20 2.88 7.09 -6.00
C SER A 20 3.68 8.05 -5.13
N ARG A 21 3.42 7.99 -3.82
CA ARG A 21 4.14 8.69 -2.74
C ARG A 21 4.32 7.77 -1.55
N SER A 22 5.19 8.15 -0.60
CA SER A 22 5.40 7.37 0.62
C SER A 22 4.10 7.18 1.42
N ILE A 23 3.25 8.22 1.52
CA ILE A 23 1.93 8.08 2.16
C ILE A 23 0.84 7.57 1.24
N TYR A 24 1.03 7.56 -0.09
CA TYR A 24 0.07 6.97 -1.04
C TYR A 24 0.78 5.99 -2.00
N PRO A 25 1.17 4.80 -1.50
CA PRO A 25 1.89 3.80 -2.29
C PRO A 25 1.14 3.24 -3.51
N LYS A 26 1.89 2.55 -4.38
CA LYS A 26 1.36 2.01 -5.64
C LYS A 26 0.14 1.10 -5.48
N GLN A 27 0.06 0.32 -4.40
CA GLN A 27 -1.03 -0.63 -4.19
C GLN A 27 -2.39 0.04 -4.01
N PHE A 28 -2.42 1.32 -3.62
CA PHE A 28 -3.64 2.11 -3.43
C PHE A 28 -3.99 2.97 -4.66
N LEU A 29 -3.20 2.90 -5.74
CA LEU A 29 -3.52 3.61 -6.99
C LEU A 29 -4.67 2.91 -7.71
N LYS A 30 -5.74 3.65 -8.00
CA LYS A 30 -6.96 3.16 -8.69
C LYS A 30 -6.78 3.11 -10.20
N LEU A 31 -5.85 2.27 -10.66
CA LEU A 31 -5.44 2.19 -12.06
C LEU A 31 -6.23 1.16 -12.88
N PHE A 32 -6.99 0.27 -12.23
CA PHE A 32 -7.62 -0.87 -12.89
C PHE A 32 -9.13 -0.87 -12.65
N ASP A 33 -9.91 -0.38 -13.61
CA ASP A 33 -11.38 -0.29 -13.51
C ASP A 33 -11.84 0.43 -12.23
N HIS A 34 -11.21 1.56 -11.93
CA HIS A 34 -11.41 2.36 -10.70
C HIS A 34 -11.10 1.63 -9.38
N LYS A 35 -10.51 0.43 -9.43
CA LYS A 35 -10.05 -0.34 -8.27
C LYS A 35 -8.55 -0.24 -8.09
N SER A 36 -8.12 -0.35 -6.84
CA SER A 36 -6.71 -0.45 -6.49
C SER A 36 -6.22 -1.92 -6.50
N LEU A 37 -4.91 -2.12 -6.62
CA LEU A 37 -4.31 -3.46 -6.51
C LEU A 37 -4.56 -4.07 -5.12
N PHE A 38 -4.59 -3.22 -4.10
CA PHE A 38 -4.89 -3.59 -2.73
C PHE A 38 -6.30 -4.17 -2.61
N GLU A 39 -7.32 -3.44 -3.09
CA GLU A 39 -8.71 -3.88 -3.10
C GLU A 39 -8.87 -5.20 -3.88
N LEU A 40 -8.28 -5.28 -5.07
CA LEU A 40 -8.31 -6.49 -5.91
C LEU A 40 -7.69 -7.70 -5.19
N SER A 41 -6.58 -7.50 -4.50
CA SER A 41 -5.88 -8.55 -3.76
C SER A 41 -6.65 -9.00 -2.52
N PHE A 42 -7.28 -8.07 -1.79
CA PHE A 42 -8.16 -8.38 -0.67
C PHE A 42 -9.35 -9.22 -1.14
N LYS A 43 -10.09 -8.73 -2.15
CA LYS A 43 -11.29 -9.39 -2.68
C LYS A 43 -11.00 -10.81 -3.18
N ARG A 44 -9.89 -10.98 -3.91
CA ARG A 44 -9.45 -12.28 -4.46
C ARG A 44 -9.22 -13.33 -3.37
N ASN A 45 -8.75 -12.92 -2.20
CA ASN A 45 -8.42 -13.85 -1.12
C ASN A 45 -9.54 -14.00 -0.08
N ALA A 46 -10.32 -12.95 0.18
CA ALA A 46 -11.33 -12.93 1.25
C ALA A 46 -12.44 -13.99 1.08
N SER A 47 -12.64 -14.53 -0.12
CA SER A 47 -13.55 -15.65 -0.39
C SER A 47 -12.97 -17.03 -0.08
N LEU A 48 -11.64 -17.14 0.10
CA LEU A 48 -10.89 -18.39 0.23
C LEU A 48 -10.43 -18.67 1.66
N VAL A 49 -10.62 -17.72 2.57
CA VAL A 49 -10.07 -17.74 3.93
C VAL A 49 -11.14 -17.45 4.99
N ASP A 50 -10.86 -17.87 6.21
CA ASP A 50 -11.70 -17.60 7.38
C ASP A 50 -11.47 -16.17 7.91
N GLU A 51 -10.21 -15.73 7.88
CA GLU A 51 -9.77 -14.43 8.41
C GLU A 51 -8.70 -13.81 7.51
N THR A 52 -8.68 -12.49 7.41
CA THR A 52 -7.60 -11.73 6.76
C THR A 52 -6.87 -10.88 7.79
N LEU A 53 -5.55 -11.05 7.89
CA LEU A 53 -4.65 -10.16 8.61
C LEU A 53 -3.93 -9.28 7.60
N ILE A 54 -4.18 -7.98 7.67
CA ILE A 54 -3.50 -6.97 6.85
C ILE A 54 -2.28 -6.50 7.62
N VAL A 55 -1.10 -6.67 7.04
CA VAL A 55 0.16 -6.18 7.62
C VAL A 55 0.59 -4.97 6.81
N CYS A 56 0.58 -3.78 7.42
CA CYS A 56 0.90 -2.55 6.73
C CYS A 56 1.60 -1.54 7.64
N ASN A 57 2.22 -0.53 7.04
CA ASN A 57 2.72 0.58 7.82
C ASN A 57 1.55 1.33 8.47
N GLU A 58 1.70 1.77 9.72
CA GLU A 58 0.63 2.48 10.44
C GLU A 58 0.13 3.73 9.71
N LYS A 59 1.00 4.40 8.92
CA LYS A 59 0.63 5.55 8.09
C LYS A 59 -0.36 5.20 6.97
N HIS A 60 -0.47 3.92 6.61
CA HIS A 60 -1.37 3.42 5.57
C HIS A 60 -2.63 2.77 6.14
N TYR A 61 -2.82 2.71 7.46
CA TYR A 61 -3.97 2.05 8.07
C TYR A 61 -5.31 2.54 7.50
N PHE A 62 -5.52 3.86 7.45
CA PHE A 62 -6.78 4.43 6.97
C PHE A 62 -6.98 4.27 5.45
N LEU A 63 -5.88 4.26 4.69
CA LEU A 63 -5.93 3.97 3.26
C LEU A 63 -6.36 2.53 3.02
N ALA A 64 -5.73 1.59 3.73
CA ALA A 64 -6.08 0.19 3.66
C ALA A 64 -7.55 -0.03 4.04
N LEU A 65 -8.01 0.55 5.15
CA LEU A 65 -9.39 0.43 5.61
C LEU A 65 -10.39 0.97 4.58
N GLU A 66 -10.14 2.15 4.02
CA GLU A 66 -11.03 2.77 3.03
C GLU A 66 -11.18 1.92 1.76
N GLU A 67 -10.10 1.32 1.28
CA GLU A 67 -10.12 0.51 0.05
C GLU A 67 -10.89 -0.81 0.19
N ILE A 68 -11.10 -1.30 1.42
CA ILE A 68 -11.81 -2.57 1.65
C ILE A 68 -13.18 -2.38 2.30
N GLU A 69 -13.57 -1.15 2.64
CA GLU A 69 -14.83 -0.81 3.31
C GLU A 69 -16.04 -1.49 2.64
N SER A 70 -16.13 -1.42 1.29
CA SER A 70 -17.22 -2.04 0.54
C SER A 70 -17.18 -3.57 0.50
N GLU A 71 -16.02 -4.17 0.75
CA GLU A 71 -15.76 -5.61 0.63
C GLU A 71 -15.69 -6.32 2.01
N ILE A 72 -15.62 -5.57 3.13
CA ILE A 72 -15.49 -6.11 4.50
C ILE A 72 -16.77 -6.83 4.99
N LYS A 73 -17.96 -6.56 4.44
CA LYS A 73 -19.22 -7.07 5.01
C LYS A 73 -19.18 -8.59 5.26
N ASN A 74 -19.38 -8.99 6.52
CA ASN A 74 -19.31 -10.37 7.03
C ASN A 74 -17.93 -11.05 6.90
N LYS A 75 -16.84 -10.29 6.82
CA LYS A 75 -15.46 -10.79 6.81
C LYS A 75 -14.76 -10.44 8.11
N SER A 76 -14.01 -11.39 8.66
CA SER A 76 -13.16 -11.16 9.82
C SER A 76 -11.82 -10.57 9.36
N VAL A 77 -11.63 -9.27 9.59
CA VAL A 77 -10.42 -8.53 9.21
C VAL A 77 -9.73 -7.97 10.45
N GLY A 78 -8.43 -8.23 10.56
CA GLY A 78 -7.55 -7.64 11.56
C GLY A 78 -6.36 -6.93 10.91
N PHE A 79 -5.68 -6.11 11.69
CA PHE A 79 -4.50 -5.34 11.27
C PHE A 79 -3.31 -5.61 12.17
N LEU A 80 -2.14 -5.77 11.56
CA LEU A 80 -0.84 -5.64 12.20
C LEU A 80 -0.17 -4.39 11.63
N LEU A 81 -0.04 -3.36 12.46
CA LEU A 81 0.52 -2.07 12.08
C LEU A 81 2.00 -1.99 12.48
N GLU A 82 2.84 -1.75 11.49
CA GLU A 82 4.29 -1.60 11.65
C GLU A 82 4.66 -0.11 11.59
N SER A 83 5.34 0.42 12.60
CA SER A 83 5.85 1.79 12.54
C SER A 83 7.05 1.91 11.61
N LEU A 84 7.90 0.87 11.55
CA LEU A 84 9.06 0.77 10.68
C LEU A 84 8.89 -0.35 9.65
N SER A 85 9.27 -0.10 8.40
CA SER A 85 9.28 -1.13 7.37
C SER A 85 10.55 -1.99 7.48
N LYS A 86 10.43 -3.18 8.09
CA LYS A 86 11.55 -4.15 8.28
C LYS A 86 11.42 -5.39 7.38
N ASN A 87 10.82 -5.23 6.20
CA ASN A 87 10.67 -6.28 5.18
C ASN A 87 9.82 -7.49 5.59
N THR A 88 9.70 -8.47 4.69
CA THR A 88 8.71 -9.55 4.78
C THR A 88 9.00 -10.63 5.81
N ALA A 89 10.26 -10.87 6.22
CA ALA A 89 10.54 -11.94 7.19
C ALA A 89 9.87 -11.66 8.55
N ASN A 90 9.99 -10.42 9.05
CA ASN A 90 9.41 -10.02 10.34
C ASN A 90 7.88 -9.99 10.27
N ALA A 91 7.32 -9.37 9.23
CA ALA A 91 5.87 -9.30 9.01
C ALA A 91 5.21 -10.69 9.01
N ILE A 92 5.82 -11.67 8.33
CA ILE A 92 5.30 -13.03 8.25
C ILE A 92 5.52 -13.78 9.57
N ALA A 93 6.67 -13.62 10.23
CA ALA A 93 6.95 -14.27 11.51
C ALA A 93 6.01 -13.78 12.62
N LEU A 94 5.78 -12.47 12.73
CA LEU A 94 4.81 -11.89 13.66
C LEU A 94 3.39 -12.39 13.36
N SER A 95 3.00 -12.46 12.08
CA SER A 95 1.72 -13.02 11.67
C SER A 95 1.55 -14.50 12.07
N ALA A 96 2.63 -15.28 12.01
CA ALA A 96 2.65 -16.66 12.47
C ALA A 96 2.59 -16.77 14.00
N LEU A 97 3.24 -15.88 14.75
CA LEU A 97 3.13 -15.79 16.21
C LEU A 97 1.73 -15.37 16.68
N MET A 98 1.02 -14.56 15.88
CA MET A 98 -0.39 -14.18 16.10
C MET A 98 -1.40 -15.28 15.73
N SER A 99 -0.95 -16.45 15.28
CA SER A 99 -1.79 -17.53 14.79
C SER A 99 -1.60 -18.80 15.60
N GLU A 100 -2.62 -19.65 15.65
CA GLU A 100 -2.47 -20.98 16.25
C GLU A 100 -1.48 -21.78 15.39
N ARG A 101 -0.68 -22.64 16.03
CA ARG A 101 0.38 -23.37 15.33
C ARG A 101 -0.17 -24.25 14.21
N GLU A 102 -1.40 -24.74 14.34
CA GLU A 102 -2.03 -25.61 13.36
C GLU A 102 -2.65 -24.86 12.17
N ASP A 103 -2.85 -23.54 12.29
CA ASP A 103 -3.48 -22.71 11.26
C ASP A 103 -2.63 -22.63 9.99
N LEU A 104 -3.32 -22.51 8.85
CA LEU A 104 -2.69 -22.31 7.55
C LEU A 104 -2.65 -20.83 7.21
N LEU A 105 -1.48 -20.35 6.80
CA LEU A 105 -1.25 -18.97 6.40
C LEU A 105 -1.05 -18.91 4.89
N ILE A 106 -1.90 -18.13 4.21
CA ILE A 106 -1.78 -17.79 2.80
C ILE A 106 -1.20 -16.38 2.72
N VAL A 107 0.10 -16.27 2.50
CA VAL A 107 0.82 -15.00 2.42
C VAL A 107 0.76 -14.46 1.00
N THR A 108 0.22 -13.25 0.83
CA THR A 108 0.07 -12.62 -0.48
C THR A 108 0.50 -11.15 -0.46
N PRO A 109 1.33 -10.71 -1.42
CA PRO A 109 1.54 -9.28 -1.67
C PRO A 109 0.25 -8.60 -2.13
N SER A 110 0.05 -7.36 -1.70
CA SER A 110 -1.14 -6.56 -2.04
C SER A 110 -1.02 -5.76 -3.34
N ASP A 111 0.13 -5.82 -4.01
CA ASP A 111 0.51 -5.01 -5.15
C ASP A 111 0.70 -5.82 -6.45
N HIS A 112 0.12 -7.03 -6.50
CA HIS A 112 0.16 -7.93 -7.65
C HIS A 112 -1.20 -8.00 -8.37
N LEU A 113 -1.15 -7.94 -9.70
CA LEU A 113 -2.31 -8.16 -10.55
C LEU A 113 -2.39 -9.64 -10.96
N ILE A 114 -3.58 -10.22 -10.85
CA ILE A 114 -3.87 -11.60 -11.28
C ILE A 114 -5.24 -11.59 -11.95
N LYS A 115 -5.28 -11.91 -13.25
CA LYS A 115 -6.51 -11.80 -14.05
C LYS A 115 -7.34 -13.08 -14.06
N ASP A 116 -6.70 -14.25 -14.05
CA ASP A 116 -7.40 -15.53 -14.07
C ASP A 116 -7.62 -16.03 -12.63
N LEU A 117 -8.75 -15.62 -12.06
CA LEU A 117 -9.13 -15.97 -10.68
C LEU A 117 -9.37 -17.47 -10.52
N GLN A 118 -9.87 -18.18 -11.54
CA GLN A 118 -10.12 -19.61 -11.43
C GLN A 118 -8.81 -20.40 -11.38
N ALA A 119 -7.84 -20.04 -12.21
CA ALA A 119 -6.49 -20.62 -12.16
C ALA A 119 -5.81 -20.33 -10.81
N TYR A 120 -5.97 -19.11 -10.29
CA TYR A 120 -5.48 -18.71 -8.97
C TYR A 120 -6.04 -19.59 -7.85
N GLU A 121 -7.37 -19.73 -7.76
CA GLU A 121 -8.03 -20.55 -6.74
C GLU A 121 -7.57 -22.02 -6.79
N ASN A 122 -7.42 -22.56 -7.99
CA ASN A 122 -6.95 -23.94 -8.19
C ASN A 122 -5.51 -24.11 -7.70
N ALA A 123 -4.65 -23.10 -7.90
CA ALA A 123 -3.29 -23.10 -7.38
C ALA A 123 -3.29 -23.01 -5.83
N ILE A 124 -4.09 -22.11 -5.24
CA ILE A 124 -4.24 -21.99 -3.78
C ILE A 124 -4.71 -23.30 -3.14
N LYS A 125 -5.72 -23.97 -3.71
CA LYS A 125 -6.22 -25.26 -3.20
C LYS A 125 -5.14 -26.35 -3.21
N LYS A 126 -4.33 -26.43 -4.27
CA LYS A 126 -3.18 -27.34 -4.34
C LYS A 126 -2.12 -27.00 -3.28
N ALA A 127 -1.84 -25.72 -3.10
CA ALA A 127 -0.87 -25.25 -2.11
C ALA A 127 -1.32 -25.57 -0.68
N ILE A 128 -2.60 -25.37 -0.35
CA ILE A 128 -3.20 -25.78 0.94
C ILE A 128 -2.96 -27.27 1.20
N ASN A 129 -3.22 -28.15 0.22
CA ASN A 129 -3.02 -29.59 0.40
C ASN A 129 -1.56 -29.97 0.68
N LEU A 130 -0.60 -29.26 0.06
CA LEU A 130 0.82 -29.47 0.31
C LEU A 130 1.25 -28.89 1.67
N ALA A 131 0.75 -27.71 2.06
CA ALA A 131 1.04 -27.09 3.34
C ALA A 131 0.56 -27.96 4.53
N GLN A 132 -0.61 -28.61 4.39
CA GLN A 132 -1.11 -29.58 5.37
C GLN A 132 -0.20 -30.80 5.57
N LYS A 133 0.69 -31.09 4.60
CA LYS A 133 1.70 -32.15 4.70
C LYS A 133 3.02 -31.66 5.30
N GLY A 134 3.06 -30.43 5.81
CA GLY A 134 4.21 -29.85 6.48
C GLY A 134 5.25 -29.22 5.54
N PHE A 135 4.84 -28.80 4.34
CA PHE A 135 5.71 -28.10 3.39
C PHE A 135 5.54 -26.58 3.44
N LEU A 136 6.61 -25.86 3.09
CA LEU A 136 6.58 -24.44 2.76
C LEU A 136 6.30 -24.31 1.26
N VAL A 137 5.11 -23.87 0.88
CA VAL A 137 4.70 -23.84 -0.52
C VAL A 137 4.93 -22.45 -1.10
N THR A 138 5.60 -22.38 -2.25
CA THR A 138 5.76 -21.18 -3.08
C THR A 138 5.05 -21.35 -4.42
N PHE A 139 4.85 -20.27 -5.17
CA PHE A 139 4.23 -20.30 -6.49
C PHE A 139 5.19 -19.83 -7.58
N GLY A 140 5.38 -20.69 -8.59
CA GLY A 140 6.26 -20.45 -9.73
C GLY A 140 5.51 -19.93 -10.94
N VAL A 141 6.00 -18.84 -11.53
CA VAL A 141 5.50 -18.27 -12.80
C VAL A 141 6.48 -18.59 -13.93
N SER A 142 5.98 -18.93 -15.11
CA SER A 142 6.82 -19.20 -16.28
C SER A 142 7.65 -17.97 -16.66
N ILE A 143 8.91 -18.19 -17.04
CA ILE A 143 9.82 -17.11 -17.44
C ILE A 143 9.62 -16.81 -18.94
N ASP A 144 9.20 -15.58 -19.24
CA ASP A 144 9.06 -15.05 -20.60
C ASP A 144 10.30 -14.27 -21.05
N LYS A 145 10.81 -13.39 -20.19
CA LYS A 145 12.02 -12.58 -20.39
C LYS A 145 12.88 -12.66 -19.13
N PRO A 146 14.22 -12.64 -19.23
CA PRO A 146 15.09 -12.69 -18.06
C PRO A 146 14.95 -11.38 -17.27
N ASN A 147 14.72 -11.48 -15.96
CA ASN A 147 14.50 -10.30 -15.11
C ASN A 147 15.27 -10.43 -13.80
N THR A 148 16.14 -9.46 -13.51
CA THR A 148 17.00 -9.44 -12.31
C THR A 148 16.29 -8.94 -11.04
N GLU A 149 15.06 -8.46 -11.14
CA GLU A 149 14.29 -7.93 -10.02
C GLU A 149 13.46 -9.02 -9.30
N PHE A 150 13.33 -10.21 -9.92
CA PHE A 150 12.60 -11.35 -9.36
C PHE A 150 13.52 -12.41 -8.75
N GLY A 151 12.98 -13.15 -7.78
CA GLY A 151 13.55 -14.42 -7.35
C GLY A 151 13.28 -15.54 -8.36
N TYR A 152 14.13 -16.55 -8.38
CA TYR A 152 14.06 -17.72 -9.25
C TYR A 152 13.96 -19.00 -8.43
N ILE A 153 13.10 -19.92 -8.87
CA ILE A 153 12.86 -21.23 -8.27
C ILE A 153 13.33 -22.29 -9.26
N GLU A 154 14.29 -23.13 -8.88
CA GLU A 154 14.70 -24.28 -9.69
C GLU A 154 13.83 -25.49 -9.36
N SER A 155 13.01 -25.94 -10.32
CA SER A 155 12.19 -27.13 -10.20
C SER A 155 12.08 -27.86 -11.53
N SER A 156 12.60 -29.08 -11.60
CA SER A 156 12.58 -29.87 -12.84
C SER A 156 11.21 -30.49 -13.17
N ASN A 157 10.36 -30.68 -12.17
CA ASN A 157 9.04 -31.32 -12.32
C ASN A 157 7.87 -30.41 -11.95
N GLY A 158 8.14 -29.14 -11.64
CA GLY A 158 7.11 -28.17 -11.28
C GLY A 158 6.56 -28.34 -9.85
N LEU A 159 7.20 -29.16 -9.00
CA LEU A 159 6.77 -29.46 -7.64
C LEU A 159 7.92 -29.44 -6.63
N ASP A 160 8.99 -30.20 -6.90
CA ASP A 160 10.15 -30.30 -6.01
C ASP A 160 11.11 -29.15 -6.28
N VAL A 161 11.39 -28.34 -5.26
CA VAL A 161 12.32 -27.21 -5.36
C VAL A 161 13.73 -27.68 -5.01
N LYS A 162 14.65 -27.58 -5.98
CA LYS A 162 16.07 -27.90 -5.77
C LYS A 162 16.79 -26.78 -5.05
N ARG A 163 16.53 -25.53 -5.46
CA ARG A 163 17.03 -24.32 -4.80
C ARG A 163 16.19 -23.10 -5.14
N PHE A 164 16.31 -22.11 -4.29
CA PHE A 164 15.73 -20.79 -4.44
C PHE A 164 16.86 -19.76 -4.57
N ILE A 165 16.71 -18.78 -5.45
CA ILE A 165 17.74 -17.78 -5.78
C ILE A 165 17.09 -16.41 -5.84
N GLU A 166 17.41 -15.52 -4.90
CA GLU A 166 16.84 -14.16 -4.88
C GLU A 166 17.65 -13.21 -5.78
N LYS A 167 16.98 -12.54 -6.74
CA LYS A 167 17.51 -11.44 -7.57
C LYS A 167 18.89 -11.71 -8.19
N PRO A 168 19.01 -12.67 -9.13
CA PRO A 168 20.29 -13.03 -9.73
C PRO A 168 20.86 -11.93 -10.62
N SER A 169 22.14 -12.07 -11.00
CA SER A 169 22.75 -11.22 -12.04
C SER A 169 22.09 -11.45 -13.40
N LEU A 170 22.26 -10.51 -14.34
CA LEU A 170 21.67 -10.63 -15.68
C LEU A 170 22.20 -11.86 -16.42
N GLU A 171 23.48 -12.16 -16.28
CA GLU A 171 24.11 -13.35 -16.88
C GLU A 171 23.46 -14.63 -16.36
N LYS A 172 23.20 -14.69 -15.05
CA LYS A 172 22.51 -15.82 -14.41
C LYS A 172 21.04 -15.91 -14.82
N ALA A 173 20.33 -14.79 -14.91
CA ALA A 173 18.95 -14.77 -15.38
C ALA A 173 18.81 -15.33 -16.81
N ILE A 174 19.74 -14.96 -17.70
CA ILE A 174 19.81 -15.49 -19.08
C ILE A 174 20.16 -16.99 -19.06
N GLU A 175 21.11 -17.42 -18.22
CA GLU A 175 21.46 -18.82 -18.04
C GLU A 175 20.26 -19.65 -17.61
N PHE A 176 19.52 -19.21 -16.58
CA PHE A 176 18.35 -19.91 -16.05
C PHE A 176 17.24 -20.06 -17.09
N GLN A 177 16.99 -19.01 -17.87
CA GLN A 177 16.02 -19.08 -18.96
C GLN A 177 16.44 -20.10 -20.02
N LYS A 178 17.72 -20.13 -20.39
CA LYS A 178 18.25 -21.08 -21.39
C LYS A 178 18.26 -22.53 -20.90
N SER A 179 18.55 -22.75 -19.62
CA SER A 179 18.60 -24.09 -19.02
C SER A 179 17.23 -24.75 -18.88
N GLY A 180 16.16 -23.96 -18.72
CA GLY A 180 14.82 -24.47 -18.41
C GLY A 180 14.73 -25.06 -16.99
N GLY A 181 13.52 -25.41 -16.56
CA GLY A 181 13.28 -25.88 -15.18
C GLY A 181 13.44 -24.78 -14.12
N PHE A 182 13.38 -23.52 -14.53
CA PHE A 182 13.34 -22.36 -13.64
C PHE A 182 12.02 -21.62 -13.79
N TYR A 183 11.58 -21.01 -12.70
CA TYR A 183 10.35 -20.23 -12.60
C TYR A 183 10.62 -18.95 -11.81
N PHE A 184 9.90 -17.89 -12.10
CA PHE A 184 9.89 -16.72 -11.22
C PHE A 184 9.17 -17.04 -9.92
N ASN A 185 9.74 -16.59 -8.80
CA ASN A 185 9.04 -16.52 -7.52
C ASN A 185 7.97 -15.42 -7.59
N SER A 186 6.72 -15.79 -7.38
CA SER A 186 5.60 -14.83 -7.32
C SER A 186 5.55 -14.00 -6.03
N GLY A 187 6.38 -14.30 -5.02
CA GLY A 187 6.32 -13.68 -3.70
C GLY A 187 5.14 -14.12 -2.82
N MET A 188 4.36 -15.10 -3.28
CA MET A 188 3.27 -15.71 -2.51
C MET A 188 3.72 -17.01 -1.84
N PHE A 189 3.17 -17.30 -0.66
CA PHE A 189 3.49 -18.50 0.10
C PHE A 189 2.27 -19.11 0.79
N VAL A 190 2.27 -20.43 0.99
CA VAL A 190 1.31 -21.13 1.85
C VAL A 190 2.03 -22.11 2.76
N PHE A 191 1.77 -22.05 4.06
CA PHE A 191 2.34 -22.97 5.04
C PHE A 191 1.51 -23.01 6.32
N GLN A 192 1.71 -24.04 7.12
CA GLN A 192 1.23 -24.06 8.50
C GLN A 192 2.11 -23.17 9.39
N ALA A 193 1.50 -22.39 10.29
CA ALA A 193 2.21 -21.43 11.15
C ALA A 193 3.31 -22.09 11.98
N GLY A 194 3.03 -23.22 12.61
CA GLY A 194 4.00 -23.97 13.41
C GLY A 194 5.20 -24.45 12.60
N VAL A 195 4.97 -24.98 11.39
CA VAL A 195 6.04 -25.44 10.49
C VAL A 195 6.94 -24.28 10.06
N PHE A 196 6.35 -23.13 9.74
CA PHE A 196 7.10 -21.94 9.40
C PHE A 196 7.99 -21.47 10.56
N LEU A 197 7.43 -21.39 11.77
CA LEU A 197 8.18 -21.00 12.98
C LEU A 197 9.31 -21.99 13.28
N ASP A 198 9.10 -23.29 13.09
CA ASP A 198 10.12 -24.32 13.30
C ASP A 198 11.26 -24.23 12.27
N GLU A 199 10.95 -23.97 11.00
CA GLU A 199 11.96 -23.75 9.96
C GLU A 199 12.72 -22.44 10.21
N LEU A 200 12.05 -21.38 10.65
CA LEU A 200 12.70 -20.12 11.02
C LEU A 200 13.62 -20.30 12.23
N LYS A 201 13.21 -21.08 13.24
CA LYS A 201 14.06 -21.43 14.38
C LYS A 201 15.35 -22.16 13.95
N LYS A 202 15.26 -22.99 12.92
CA LYS A 202 16.40 -23.77 12.41
C LYS A 202 17.35 -22.94 11.56
N HIS A 203 16.82 -22.08 10.70
CA HIS A 203 17.61 -21.40 9.65
C HIS A 203 17.88 -19.92 9.95
N ALA A 204 17.02 -19.25 10.74
CA ALA A 204 17.17 -17.85 11.13
C ALA A 204 16.74 -17.62 12.61
N PRO A 205 17.39 -18.29 13.58
CA PRO A 205 17.01 -18.22 15.00
C PRO A 205 17.08 -16.80 15.58
N THR A 206 17.94 -15.93 15.05
CA THR A 206 18.08 -14.53 15.47
C THR A 206 16.85 -13.71 15.10
N ILE A 207 16.33 -13.89 13.88
CA ILE A 207 15.10 -13.23 13.41
C ILE A 207 13.91 -13.68 14.25
N LEU A 208 13.76 -15.00 14.47
CA LEU A 208 12.66 -15.52 15.28
C LEU A 208 12.69 -14.94 16.70
N LYS A 209 13.84 -14.95 17.38
CA LYS A 209 13.98 -14.36 18.73
C LYS A 209 13.67 -12.86 18.76
N GLY A 210 14.09 -12.13 17.72
CA GLY A 210 13.74 -10.72 17.57
C GLY A 210 12.24 -10.50 17.47
N CYS A 211 11.56 -11.32 16.65
CA CYS A 211 10.11 -11.28 16.47
C CYS A 211 9.37 -11.71 17.74
N GLU A 212 9.83 -12.73 18.48
CA GLU A 212 9.25 -13.14 19.76
C GLU A 212 9.31 -11.99 20.78
N ARG A 213 10.46 -11.32 20.90
CA ARG A 213 10.61 -10.13 21.76
C ARG A 213 9.69 -8.98 21.34
N ALA A 214 9.61 -8.69 20.04
CA ALA A 214 8.72 -7.65 19.53
C ALA A 214 7.24 -8.00 19.75
N PHE A 215 6.89 -9.29 19.65
CA PHE A 215 5.54 -9.79 19.88
C PHE A 215 5.08 -9.56 21.32
N GLU A 216 5.98 -9.69 22.30
CA GLU A 216 5.68 -9.38 23.72
C GLU A 216 5.28 -7.92 23.96
N SER A 217 5.73 -6.99 23.10
CA SER A 217 5.43 -5.56 23.20
C SER A 217 4.32 -5.10 22.23
N LEU A 218 3.51 -6.03 21.71
CA LEU A 218 2.37 -5.68 20.86
C LEU A 218 1.32 -4.89 21.65
N GLU A 219 1.06 -3.68 21.17
CA GLU A 219 -0.04 -2.85 21.64
C GLU A 219 -1.32 -3.33 20.92
N ASN A 220 -2.19 -4.02 21.67
CA ASN A 220 -3.45 -4.53 21.14
C ASN A 220 -4.59 -3.54 21.42
N ALA A 221 -5.40 -3.29 20.39
CA ALA A 221 -6.57 -2.43 20.45
C ALA A 221 -7.74 -3.06 19.69
N TYR A 222 -8.95 -2.60 20.01
CA TYR A 222 -10.15 -2.89 19.25
C TYR A 222 -10.75 -1.56 18.80
N PHE A 223 -10.84 -1.35 17.48
CA PHE A 223 -11.18 -0.04 16.91
C PHE A 223 -12.04 -0.23 15.66
N PHE A 224 -13.19 0.44 15.61
CA PHE A 224 -14.22 0.25 14.58
C PHE A 224 -14.48 -1.23 14.23
N GLU A 225 -14.69 -2.06 15.25
CA GLU A 225 -14.92 -3.50 15.12
C GLU A 225 -13.74 -4.35 14.59
N HIS A 226 -12.57 -3.74 14.37
CA HIS A 226 -11.36 -4.41 13.94
C HIS A 226 -10.39 -4.65 15.09
N LYS A 227 -9.77 -5.84 15.11
CA LYS A 227 -8.62 -6.12 15.97
C LYS A 227 -7.39 -5.46 15.35
N ILE A 228 -6.75 -4.57 16.09
CA ILE A 228 -5.52 -3.90 15.70
C ILE A 228 -4.43 -4.32 16.67
N ALA A 229 -3.32 -4.80 16.14
CA ALA A 229 -2.08 -4.99 16.87
C ALA A 229 -1.04 -4.05 16.26
N ARG A 230 -0.28 -3.34 17.07
CA ARG A 230 0.72 -2.40 16.57
C ARG A 230 2.06 -2.55 17.27
N LEU A 231 3.12 -2.31 16.50
CA LEU A 231 4.49 -2.26 17.00
C LEU A 231 5.02 -0.84 16.92
N SER A 232 5.50 -0.35 18.06
CA SER A 232 6.18 0.94 18.13
C SER A 232 7.57 0.89 17.50
N GLU A 233 8.11 2.07 17.18
CA GLU A 233 9.43 2.21 16.57
C GLU A 233 10.51 1.54 17.43
N LYS A 234 10.44 1.74 18.74
CA LYS A 234 11.34 1.12 19.71
C LYS A 234 11.31 -0.41 19.67
N SER A 235 10.13 -1.01 19.49
CA SER A 235 10.00 -2.47 19.40
C SER A 235 10.59 -3.04 18.11
N MET A 236 10.56 -2.26 17.02
CA MET A 236 11.01 -2.69 15.70
C MET A 236 12.46 -2.30 15.36
N GLN A 237 13.04 -1.33 16.06
CA GLN A 237 14.34 -0.73 15.70
C GLN A 237 15.45 -1.77 15.53
N ASP A 238 15.50 -2.75 16.45
CA ASP A 238 16.50 -3.81 16.50
C ASP A 238 16.15 -5.05 15.64
N LEU A 239 15.02 -5.03 14.92
CA LEU A 239 14.71 -6.08 13.94
C LEU A 239 15.58 -5.90 12.69
N GLU A 240 16.03 -7.01 12.13
CA GLU A 240 16.80 -7.05 10.89
C GLU A 240 15.89 -6.74 9.69
N ASP A 241 16.33 -5.89 8.76
CA ASP A 241 15.60 -5.61 7.51
C ASP A 241 15.97 -6.67 6.46
N VAL A 242 15.17 -7.74 6.37
CA VAL A 242 15.46 -8.88 5.50
C VAL A 242 14.18 -9.56 5.01
N SER A 243 14.14 -9.93 3.73
CA SER A 243 13.00 -10.64 3.16
C SER A 243 12.96 -12.10 3.59
N VAL A 244 11.78 -12.70 3.64
CA VAL A 244 11.61 -14.13 3.93
C VAL A 244 12.30 -15.01 2.89
N ASP A 245 12.42 -14.53 1.65
CA ASP A 245 13.11 -15.21 0.56
C ASP A 245 14.57 -15.49 0.95
N ILE A 246 15.27 -14.46 1.44
CA ILE A 246 16.67 -14.54 1.86
C ILE A 246 16.80 -15.28 3.20
N ALA A 247 15.98 -14.88 4.18
CA ALA A 247 16.07 -15.38 5.55
C ALA A 247 15.74 -16.88 5.68
N LEU A 248 14.81 -17.38 4.86
CA LEU A 248 14.28 -18.73 5.01
C LEU A 248 14.24 -19.54 3.71
N MET A 249 13.68 -19.00 2.63
CA MET A 249 13.38 -19.78 1.43
C MET A 249 14.65 -20.23 0.68
N GLN A 250 15.76 -19.50 0.78
CA GLN A 250 17.04 -19.99 0.25
C GLN A 250 17.68 -21.12 1.07
N GLN A 251 17.24 -21.33 2.32
CA GLN A 251 17.87 -22.24 3.27
C GLN A 251 17.05 -23.51 3.55
N SER A 252 15.72 -23.42 3.49
CA SER A 252 14.83 -24.54 3.83
C SER A 252 14.88 -25.66 2.80
N HIS A 253 14.78 -26.90 3.29
CA HIS A 253 14.66 -28.11 2.46
C HIS A 253 13.21 -28.62 2.35
N LYS A 254 12.24 -27.92 2.94
CA LYS A 254 10.82 -28.31 2.96
C LYS A 254 9.99 -27.57 1.92
N ILE A 255 10.63 -27.06 0.88
CA ILE A 255 9.97 -26.20 -0.11
C ILE A 255 9.31 -27.04 -1.20
N LYS A 256 8.05 -26.73 -1.49
CA LYS A 256 7.33 -27.21 -2.68
C LYS A 256 6.86 -26.04 -3.52
N MET A 257 6.76 -26.25 -4.81
CA MET A 257 6.25 -25.26 -5.75
C MET A 257 4.88 -25.70 -6.28
N VAL A 258 4.02 -24.72 -6.55
CA VAL A 258 2.83 -24.88 -7.40
C VAL A 258 2.96 -23.91 -8.57
N GLY A 259 2.77 -24.39 -9.80
CA GLY A 259 2.76 -23.52 -10.98
C GLY A 259 1.56 -22.55 -10.98
N LEU A 260 1.81 -21.28 -11.27
CA LEU A 260 0.81 -20.21 -11.28
C LEU A 260 0.60 -19.69 -12.71
N ASN A 261 -0.32 -20.33 -13.43
CA ASN A 261 -0.73 -19.94 -14.77
C ASN A 261 -1.95 -19.01 -14.72
N ALA A 262 -1.84 -17.89 -14.00
CA ALA A 262 -2.99 -17.04 -13.65
C ALA A 262 -2.93 -15.61 -14.25
N LYS A 263 -2.12 -15.41 -15.31
CA LYS A 263 -1.80 -14.08 -15.87
C LYS A 263 -1.36 -13.10 -14.77
N TRP A 264 -0.30 -13.49 -14.06
CA TRP A 264 0.28 -12.74 -12.95
C TRP A 264 1.19 -11.62 -13.45
N SER A 265 1.17 -10.47 -12.78
CA SER A 265 2.08 -9.34 -12.98
C SER A 265 2.35 -8.62 -11.65
N ASP A 266 3.59 -8.18 -11.44
CA ASP A 266 4.01 -7.43 -10.24
C ASP A 266 3.86 -5.91 -10.39
N LEU A 267 3.60 -5.44 -11.61
CA LEU A 267 3.49 -4.02 -11.99
C LEU A 267 4.62 -3.16 -11.40
N GLY A 268 5.85 -3.65 -11.51
CA GLY A 268 7.02 -3.02 -10.88
C GLY A 268 7.41 -1.65 -11.45
N ASN A 269 7.06 -1.36 -12.71
CA ASN A 269 7.50 -0.16 -13.44
C ASN A 269 6.50 0.28 -14.53
N PHE A 270 6.75 1.45 -15.15
CA PHE A 270 5.86 2.01 -16.17
C PHE A 270 5.79 1.16 -17.46
N ASN A 271 6.83 0.39 -17.80
CA ASN A 271 6.73 -0.53 -18.93
C ASN A 271 5.76 -1.68 -18.63
N ALA A 272 5.85 -2.30 -17.45
CA ALA A 272 4.91 -3.33 -17.01
C ALA A 272 3.47 -2.80 -16.94
N LEU A 273 3.28 -1.55 -16.46
CA LEU A 273 1.98 -0.89 -16.46
C LEU A 273 1.46 -0.68 -17.89
N PHE A 274 2.30 -0.20 -18.82
CA PHE A 274 1.92 -0.04 -20.22
C PHE A 274 1.55 -1.36 -20.88
N GLU A 275 2.35 -2.42 -20.72
CA GLU A 275 2.06 -3.75 -21.27
C GLU A 275 0.72 -4.30 -20.76
N GLU A 276 0.32 -3.90 -19.56
CA GLU A 276 -0.92 -4.32 -18.93
C GLU A 276 -2.16 -3.56 -19.46
N VAL A 277 -2.05 -2.24 -19.66
CA VAL A 277 -3.17 -1.39 -20.09
C VAL A 277 -3.26 -1.18 -21.61
N ALA A 278 -2.19 -1.47 -22.35
CA ALA A 278 -2.16 -1.30 -23.79
C ALA A 278 -2.97 -2.39 -24.50
N ASN A 279 -3.72 -1.97 -25.52
CA ASN A 279 -4.35 -2.89 -26.46
C ASN A 279 -3.30 -3.46 -27.43
N GLU A 280 -3.68 -4.49 -28.20
CA GLU A 280 -2.79 -5.17 -29.17
C GLU A 280 -2.18 -4.22 -30.22
N SER A 281 -2.80 -3.06 -30.48
CA SER A 281 -2.34 -2.06 -31.45
C SER A 281 -1.11 -1.25 -31.00
N LYS A 282 -0.68 -1.33 -29.72
CA LYS A 282 0.48 -0.60 -29.17
C LYS A 282 0.44 0.93 -29.42
N GLU A 283 -0.76 1.50 -29.42
CA GLU A 283 -0.98 2.94 -29.53
C GLU A 283 -0.59 3.66 -28.22
N ASN A 284 -0.65 5.00 -28.23
CA ASN A 284 -0.49 5.79 -27.01
C ASN A 284 -1.67 5.52 -26.06
N VAL A 285 -1.38 5.26 -24.79
CA VAL A 285 -2.37 4.90 -23.78
C VAL A 285 -2.53 6.03 -22.77
N SER A 286 -3.78 6.46 -22.53
CA SER A 286 -4.13 7.39 -21.45
C SER A 286 -4.70 6.63 -20.27
N LEU A 287 -4.01 6.65 -19.12
CA LEU A 287 -4.38 5.90 -17.91
C LEU A 287 -5.67 6.41 -17.24
N ASN A 288 -5.95 7.71 -17.36
CA ASN A 288 -7.10 8.35 -16.74
C ASN A 288 -8.10 8.91 -17.78
N GLN A 289 -8.03 8.42 -19.03
CA GLN A 289 -8.92 8.78 -20.13
C GLN A 289 -8.93 10.28 -20.50
N THR A 290 -7.93 11.05 -20.06
CA THR A 290 -7.76 12.44 -20.48
C THR A 290 -7.35 12.48 -21.96
N PRO A 291 -7.84 13.44 -22.77
CA PRO A 291 -7.52 13.50 -24.20
C PRO A 291 -6.01 13.60 -24.47
N VAL A 292 -5.53 12.73 -25.36
CA VAL A 292 -4.15 12.72 -25.86
C VAL A 292 -4.19 12.91 -27.38
N PHE A 293 -3.62 14.02 -27.84
CA PHE A 293 -3.34 14.25 -29.26
C PHE A 293 -1.95 13.74 -29.58
N ALA A 294 -1.80 12.99 -30.66
CA ALA A 294 -0.52 12.40 -31.03
C ALA A 294 -0.29 12.54 -32.53
N LYS A 295 0.93 12.95 -32.91
CA LYS A 295 1.41 12.93 -34.29
C LYS A 295 2.82 12.36 -34.32
N GLU A 296 3.07 11.39 -35.20
CA GLU A 296 4.38 10.71 -35.30
C GLU A 296 4.85 10.22 -33.91
N SER A 297 3.93 9.66 -33.11
CA SER A 297 4.20 9.26 -31.72
C SER A 297 3.46 7.96 -31.39
N ALA A 298 4.15 7.00 -30.77
CA ALA A 298 3.62 5.67 -30.48
C ALA A 298 4.20 5.08 -29.19
N ASN A 299 3.55 4.04 -28.64
CA ASN A 299 4.00 3.33 -27.45
C ASN A 299 4.17 4.23 -26.21
N ASN A 300 3.46 5.34 -26.08
CA ASN A 300 3.56 6.21 -24.91
C ASN A 300 2.50 5.88 -23.86
N LEU A 301 2.84 5.98 -22.59
CA LEU A 301 1.93 5.91 -21.45
C LEU A 301 1.73 7.31 -20.89
N VAL A 302 0.49 7.79 -20.84
CA VAL A 302 0.15 9.14 -20.42
C VAL A 302 -0.78 9.10 -19.22
N PHE A 303 -0.46 9.88 -18.19
CA PHE A 303 -1.38 10.25 -17.12
C PHE A 303 -1.29 11.77 -16.97
N SER A 304 -2.39 12.49 -17.13
CA SER A 304 -2.40 13.93 -16.93
C SER A 304 -3.80 14.41 -16.57
N HIS A 305 -3.91 15.49 -15.81
CA HIS A 305 -5.18 16.19 -15.60
C HIS A 305 -5.45 17.26 -16.69
N LYS A 306 -4.54 17.39 -17.66
CA LYS A 306 -4.59 18.35 -18.77
C LYS A 306 -4.60 17.59 -20.09
N VAL A 307 -5.10 18.25 -21.14
CA VAL A 307 -4.94 17.76 -22.51
C VAL A 307 -3.46 17.62 -22.83
N SER A 308 -3.06 16.44 -23.30
CA SER A 308 -1.67 16.14 -23.66
C SER A 308 -1.49 16.13 -25.19
N ALA A 309 -0.38 16.68 -25.68
CA ALA A 309 -0.02 16.64 -27.10
C ALA A 309 1.38 16.04 -27.27
N LEU A 310 1.49 14.96 -28.04
CA LEU A 310 2.73 14.22 -28.31
C LEU A 310 3.09 14.40 -29.79
N LEU A 311 4.34 14.81 -30.06
CA LEU A 311 4.84 15.04 -31.41
C LEU A 311 6.24 14.44 -31.56
N GLY A 312 6.40 13.45 -32.44
CA GLY A 312 7.70 12.84 -32.73
C GLY A 312 8.30 12.01 -31.59
N VAL A 313 7.51 11.55 -30.62
CA VAL A 313 8.02 10.87 -29.40
C VAL A 313 7.49 9.46 -29.26
N GLU A 314 8.35 8.56 -28.81
CA GLU A 314 7.99 7.17 -28.61
C GLU A 314 8.54 6.61 -27.31
N ASN A 315 7.85 5.57 -26.81
CA ASN A 315 8.27 4.78 -25.66
C ASN A 315 8.39 5.54 -24.33
N LEU A 316 7.68 6.66 -24.18
CA LEU A 316 7.71 7.50 -22.97
C LEU A 316 6.61 7.14 -21.97
N ALA A 317 6.90 7.32 -20.69
CA ALA A 317 5.92 7.60 -19.64
C ALA A 317 5.88 9.12 -19.45
N VAL A 318 4.70 9.72 -19.66
CA VAL A 318 4.41 11.14 -19.43
C VAL A 318 3.38 11.21 -18.31
N ILE A 319 3.85 11.50 -17.10
CA ILE A 319 3.06 11.42 -15.87
C ILE A 319 3.00 12.81 -15.22
N ASP A 320 1.91 13.52 -15.47
CA ASP A 320 1.58 14.85 -14.95
C ASP A 320 0.59 14.72 -13.78
N THR A 321 1.15 14.79 -12.57
CA THR A 321 0.40 14.97 -11.32
C THR A 321 0.33 16.44 -10.95
N LYS A 322 -0.48 16.82 -9.96
CA LYS A 322 -0.72 18.23 -9.61
C LYS A 322 0.56 19.00 -9.24
N ASP A 323 1.51 18.31 -8.62
CA ASP A 323 2.74 18.82 -8.02
C ASP A 323 4.02 18.41 -8.77
N ALA A 324 3.95 17.41 -9.65
CA ALA A 324 5.11 16.91 -10.39
C ALA A 324 4.77 16.38 -11.79
N LEU A 325 5.69 16.63 -12.73
CA LEU A 325 5.70 16.04 -14.08
C LEU A 325 6.94 15.15 -14.25
N LEU A 326 6.73 13.88 -14.60
CA LEU A 326 7.78 12.99 -15.07
C LEU A 326 7.62 12.74 -16.56
N VAL A 327 8.72 12.92 -17.30
CA VAL A 327 8.87 12.45 -18.68
C VAL A 327 10.09 11.57 -18.74
N ALA A 328 9.89 10.27 -18.97
CA ALA A 328 10.99 9.30 -19.00
C ALA A 328 10.70 8.19 -20.00
N HIS A 329 11.74 7.59 -20.56
CA HIS A 329 11.57 6.34 -21.32
C HIS A 329 11.10 5.22 -20.37
N LYS A 330 10.07 4.45 -20.76
CA LYS A 330 9.41 3.49 -19.85
C LYS A 330 10.34 2.42 -19.27
N ASP A 331 11.37 2.04 -20.01
CA ASP A 331 12.35 1.01 -19.61
C ASP A 331 13.38 1.48 -18.57
N LYS A 332 13.36 2.76 -18.18
CA LYS A 332 14.35 3.35 -17.27
C LYS A 332 14.00 3.18 -15.79
N ALA A 333 13.45 2.02 -15.41
CA ALA A 333 13.02 1.72 -14.05
C ALA A 333 14.15 1.88 -13.00
N LYS A 334 15.36 1.41 -13.31
CA LYS A 334 16.54 1.55 -12.43
C LYS A 334 16.95 3.01 -12.26
N ASP A 335 16.97 3.77 -13.36
CA ASP A 335 17.37 5.18 -13.35
C ASP A 335 16.33 6.05 -12.63
N LEU A 336 15.04 5.71 -12.71
CA LEU A 336 13.98 6.37 -11.94
C LEU A 336 14.21 6.26 -10.44
N LYS A 337 14.65 5.09 -9.93
CA LYS A 337 14.96 4.93 -8.50
C LYS A 337 16.10 5.84 -8.06
N ALA A 338 17.13 5.98 -8.90
CA ALA A 338 18.25 6.89 -8.62
C ALA A 338 17.78 8.35 -8.61
N LEU A 339 17.00 8.75 -9.63
CA LEU A 339 16.42 10.10 -9.72
C LEU A 339 15.52 10.44 -8.52
N VAL A 340 14.63 9.53 -8.13
CA VAL A 340 13.78 9.72 -6.94
C VAL A 340 14.62 9.88 -5.68
N SER A 341 15.75 9.18 -5.56
CA SER A 341 16.65 9.34 -4.40
C SER A 341 17.33 10.71 -4.39
N GLU A 342 17.66 11.27 -5.56
CA GLU A 342 18.18 12.64 -5.68
C GLU A 342 17.12 13.69 -5.35
N ILE A 343 15.87 13.49 -5.78
CA ILE A 343 14.74 14.33 -5.40
C ILE A 343 14.54 14.31 -3.89
N GLU A 344 14.68 13.15 -3.23
CA GLU A 344 14.53 13.01 -1.78
C GLU A 344 15.47 13.92 -0.99
N ILE A 345 16.70 14.10 -1.49
CA ILE A 345 17.73 14.95 -0.86
C ILE A 345 17.37 16.43 -0.99
N ASN A 346 16.81 16.84 -2.14
CA ASN A 346 16.58 18.25 -2.46
C ASN A 346 15.15 18.73 -2.16
N ASN A 347 14.18 17.82 -2.11
CA ASN A 347 12.76 18.11 -1.94
C ASN A 347 12.04 16.87 -1.35
N GLN A 348 12.26 16.64 -0.07
CA GLN A 348 11.74 15.46 0.65
C GLN A 348 10.20 15.42 0.70
N GLU A 349 9.55 16.58 0.85
CA GLU A 349 8.09 16.70 0.94
C GLU A 349 7.39 16.14 -0.30
N LEU A 350 7.96 16.38 -1.49
CA LEU A 350 7.44 15.90 -2.76
C LEU A 350 7.39 14.36 -2.86
N LEU A 351 8.13 13.63 -2.03
CA LEU A 351 8.10 12.16 -1.99
C LEU A 351 7.27 11.61 -0.84
N GLN A 352 7.05 12.42 0.20
CA GLN A 352 6.31 12.00 1.37
C GLN A 352 4.81 12.14 1.12
N THR A 353 4.36 13.35 0.85
CA THR A 353 2.93 13.69 0.82
C THR A 353 2.35 13.62 -0.59
N HIS A 354 1.21 12.95 -0.72
CA HIS A 354 0.33 13.14 -1.86
C HIS A 354 -0.56 14.36 -1.59
N THR A 355 -0.99 15.10 -2.62
CA THR A 355 -1.80 16.32 -2.42
C THR A 355 -3.07 16.05 -1.63
N LYS A 356 -3.67 14.87 -1.84
CA LYS A 356 -4.81 14.33 -1.08
C LYS A 356 -4.37 13.32 -0.03
N VAL A 357 -4.85 13.50 1.20
CA VAL A 357 -4.56 12.71 2.39
C VAL A 357 -5.86 12.17 2.99
N TYR A 358 -5.88 10.87 3.31
CA TYR A 358 -7.05 10.18 3.85
C TYR A 358 -7.01 10.08 5.38
N ARG A 359 -8.19 10.17 5.99
CA ARG A 359 -8.42 10.20 7.44
C ARG A 359 -9.68 9.39 7.77
N PRO A 360 -9.85 8.93 9.01
CA PRO A 360 -11.05 8.17 9.40
C PRO A 360 -12.36 8.92 9.12
N TRP A 361 -12.35 10.25 9.27
CA TRP A 361 -13.51 11.09 9.00
C TRP A 361 -13.72 11.45 7.52
N GLY A 362 -12.81 11.09 6.62
CA GLY A 362 -12.85 11.48 5.21
C GLY A 362 -11.47 11.78 4.63
N SER A 363 -11.29 12.95 4.03
CA SER A 363 -9.99 13.33 3.46
C SER A 363 -9.80 14.84 3.43
N TYR A 364 -8.55 15.28 3.30
CA TYR A 364 -8.24 16.65 2.91
C TYR A 364 -7.26 16.65 1.74
N GLU A 365 -7.30 17.70 0.94
CA GLU A 365 -6.32 17.97 -0.09
C GLU A 365 -5.79 19.39 0.04
N VAL A 366 -4.46 19.56 0.00
CA VAL A 366 -3.81 20.88 -0.03
C VAL A 366 -3.91 21.42 -1.46
N LEU A 367 -4.64 22.53 -1.62
CA LEU A 367 -4.80 23.21 -2.91
C LEU A 367 -3.67 24.22 -3.16
N HIS A 368 -3.19 24.87 -2.10
CA HIS A 368 -2.09 25.81 -2.16
C HIS A 368 -1.44 25.97 -0.79
N GLU A 369 -0.13 26.19 -0.76
CA GLU A 369 0.62 26.46 0.45
C GLU A 369 1.69 27.52 0.18
N SER A 370 1.85 28.41 1.15
CA SER A 370 2.90 29.42 1.22
C SER A 370 3.34 29.57 2.68
N GLY A 371 4.42 30.31 2.93
CA GLY A 371 4.99 30.44 4.27
C GLY A 371 4.04 31.05 5.32
N CYS A 372 2.98 31.77 4.90
CA CYS A 372 2.03 32.42 5.82
C CYS A 372 0.58 31.94 5.68
N TYR A 373 0.28 31.04 4.73
CA TYR A 373 -1.07 30.53 4.56
C TYR A 373 -1.11 29.16 3.86
N LYS A 374 -2.18 28.41 4.13
CA LYS A 374 -2.44 27.10 3.54
C LYS A 374 -3.92 26.98 3.21
N VAL A 375 -4.24 26.59 1.98
CA VAL A 375 -5.62 26.38 1.53
C VAL A 375 -5.84 24.90 1.31
N LYS A 376 -6.87 24.35 1.93
CA LYS A 376 -7.28 22.96 1.79
C LYS A 376 -8.71 22.83 1.34
N ILE A 377 -9.00 21.72 0.68
CA ILE A 377 -10.36 21.19 0.54
C ILE A 377 -10.51 19.99 1.45
N LEU A 378 -11.52 19.99 2.31
CA LEU A 378 -11.87 18.87 3.19
C LEU A 378 -13.13 18.21 2.63
N GLU A 379 -13.13 16.88 2.62
CA GLU A 379 -14.29 16.05 2.29
C GLU A 379 -14.60 15.18 3.51
N VAL A 380 -15.63 15.52 4.28
CA VAL A 380 -16.03 14.82 5.50
C VAL A 380 -17.18 13.86 5.18
N LYS A 381 -16.98 12.57 5.50
CA LYS A 381 -17.95 11.50 5.25
C LYS A 381 -19.25 11.72 6.03
N PRO A 382 -20.40 11.22 5.54
CA PRO A 382 -21.65 11.20 6.32
C PRO A 382 -21.46 10.57 7.70
N ASN A 383 -22.06 11.19 8.72
CA ASN A 383 -21.98 10.78 10.13
C ASN A 383 -20.56 10.74 10.72
N ALA A 384 -19.60 11.44 10.11
CA ALA A 384 -18.24 11.54 10.61
C ALA A 384 -17.95 12.92 11.21
N ARG A 385 -16.93 13.00 12.08
CA ARG A 385 -16.47 14.24 12.68
C ARG A 385 -14.96 14.25 12.87
N LEU A 386 -14.39 15.45 12.86
CA LEU A 386 -13.00 15.69 13.22
C LEU A 386 -12.84 15.67 14.75
N SER A 387 -11.60 15.58 15.22
CA SER A 387 -11.29 15.73 16.65
C SER A 387 -11.68 17.12 17.14
N LEU A 388 -12.03 17.23 18.43
CA LEU A 388 -12.08 18.53 19.07
C LEU A 388 -10.64 19.01 19.25
N GLN A 389 -10.34 20.16 18.67
CA GLN A 389 -8.96 20.61 18.56
C GLN A 389 -8.84 22.13 18.69
N LYS A 390 -7.61 22.59 18.82
CA LYS A 390 -7.21 23.99 18.68
C LYS A 390 -5.81 24.08 18.09
N HIS A 391 -5.47 25.26 17.60
CA HIS A 391 -4.15 25.57 17.04
C HIS A 391 -3.63 26.87 17.66
N PHE A 392 -2.33 26.99 17.93
CA PHE A 392 -1.75 28.16 18.60
C PHE A 392 -1.33 29.26 17.62
N HIS A 393 -0.80 28.87 16.45
CA HIS A 393 -0.07 29.80 15.58
C HIS A 393 -0.87 30.30 14.38
N ARG A 394 -1.97 29.62 14.01
CA ARG A 394 -2.83 29.97 12.87
C ARG A 394 -4.26 30.29 13.26
N SER A 395 -4.98 31.02 12.41
CA SER A 395 -6.45 31.04 12.40
C SER A 395 -6.95 30.35 11.14
N GLU A 396 -8.21 29.93 11.15
CA GLU A 396 -8.81 29.24 10.00
C GLU A 396 -10.08 29.95 9.55
N HIS A 397 -10.38 29.88 8.26
CA HIS A 397 -11.67 30.29 7.69
C HIS A 397 -12.23 29.09 6.94
N TRP A 398 -13.42 28.65 7.33
CA TRP A 398 -14.11 27.54 6.70
C TRP A 398 -15.26 28.04 5.85
N VAL A 399 -15.33 27.62 4.59
CA VAL A 399 -16.44 27.89 3.68
C VAL A 399 -17.05 26.57 3.24
N VAL A 400 -18.35 26.40 3.45
CA VAL A 400 -19.06 25.18 3.03
C VAL A 400 -19.33 25.26 1.52
N ILE A 401 -18.85 24.28 0.77
CA ILE A 401 -19.08 24.20 -0.68
C ILE A 401 -20.28 23.32 -1.00
N SER A 402 -20.44 22.21 -0.27
CA SER A 402 -21.53 21.24 -0.46
C SER A 402 -21.83 20.52 0.84
N GLY A 403 -23.10 20.18 1.07
CA GLY A 403 -23.56 19.55 2.31
C GLY A 403 -23.89 20.56 3.41
N MET A 404 -23.94 20.08 4.65
CA MET A 404 -24.26 20.86 5.84
C MET A 404 -23.22 20.56 6.91
N ALA A 405 -22.53 21.59 7.39
CA ALA A 405 -21.55 21.48 8.45
C ALA A 405 -22.20 21.72 9.80
N SER A 406 -21.90 20.87 10.78
CA SER A 406 -22.16 21.15 12.18
C SER A 406 -20.83 21.56 12.83
N VAL A 407 -20.75 22.81 13.27
CA VAL A 407 -19.53 23.40 13.82
C VAL A 407 -19.69 23.57 15.33
N GLU A 408 -18.72 23.07 16.08
CA GLU A 408 -18.48 23.44 17.47
C GLU A 408 -17.41 24.53 17.48
N LEU A 409 -17.67 25.69 18.08
CA LEU A 409 -16.69 26.76 18.26
C LEU A 409 -16.88 27.38 19.65
N ASP A 410 -15.84 27.29 20.49
CA ASP A 410 -15.85 27.79 21.86
C ASP A 410 -17.11 27.34 22.63
N HIS A 411 -17.39 26.02 22.58
CA HIS A 411 -18.54 25.37 23.19
C HIS A 411 -19.92 25.77 22.63
N LYS A 412 -19.98 26.54 21.54
CA LYS A 412 -21.22 26.86 20.82
C LYS A 412 -21.35 25.97 19.59
N MET A 413 -22.52 25.36 19.45
CA MET A 413 -22.88 24.55 18.28
C MET A 413 -23.73 25.38 17.33
N PHE A 414 -23.40 25.37 16.04
CA PHE A 414 -24.23 25.93 14.99
C PHE A 414 -24.03 25.16 13.68
N GLU A 415 -24.94 25.37 12.74
CA GLU A 415 -24.89 24.75 11.42
C GLU A 415 -24.53 25.78 10.35
N LEU A 416 -23.84 25.32 9.31
CA LEU A 416 -23.55 26.09 8.11
C LEU A 416 -24.02 25.31 6.89
N GLN A 417 -24.77 25.96 6.01
CA GLN A 417 -25.21 25.48 4.71
C GLN A 417 -24.20 25.83 3.62
N ALA A 418 -24.40 25.28 2.42
CA ALA A 418 -23.58 25.63 1.27
C ALA A 418 -23.53 27.16 1.06
N ASN A 419 -22.33 27.66 0.77
CA ASN A 419 -21.95 29.07 0.64
C ASN A 419 -21.95 29.89 1.94
N GLU A 420 -22.25 29.29 3.10
CA GLU A 420 -22.02 29.91 4.40
C GLU A 420 -20.59 29.64 4.90
N SER A 421 -20.13 30.44 5.86
CA SER A 421 -18.75 30.36 6.35
C SER A 421 -18.62 30.72 7.82
N THR A 422 -17.51 30.33 8.42
CA THR A 422 -17.13 30.73 9.78
C THR A 422 -15.63 30.99 9.89
N TYR A 423 -15.27 31.86 10.83
CA TYR A 423 -13.89 32.14 11.20
C TYR A 423 -13.57 31.44 12.52
N ILE A 424 -12.43 30.76 12.56
CA ILE A 424 -11.90 30.03 13.70
C ILE A 424 -10.68 30.81 14.23
N PRO A 425 -10.79 31.53 15.36
CA PRO A 425 -9.68 32.29 15.92
C PRO A 425 -8.58 31.36 16.47
N LYS A 426 -7.37 31.91 16.61
CA LYS A 426 -6.25 31.25 17.31
C LYS A 426 -6.66 30.79 18.71
N ASN A 427 -6.09 29.67 19.17
CA ASN A 427 -6.28 29.11 20.51
C ASN A 427 -7.75 28.86 20.90
N THR A 428 -8.65 28.76 19.92
CA THR A 428 -10.08 28.51 20.15
C THR A 428 -10.39 27.05 19.91
N LEU A 429 -11.11 26.43 20.83
CA LEU A 429 -11.59 25.05 20.65
C LEU A 429 -12.63 25.01 19.54
N HIS A 430 -12.41 24.10 18.59
CA HIS A 430 -13.31 23.92 17.47
C HIS A 430 -13.37 22.47 17.00
N ARG A 431 -14.50 22.12 16.37
CA ARG A 431 -14.73 20.81 15.76
C ARG A 431 -15.64 20.96 14.55
N LEU A 432 -15.33 20.20 13.50
CA LEU A 432 -16.19 20.04 12.33
C LEU A 432 -16.84 18.67 12.33
N ALA A 433 -18.15 18.61 12.11
CA ALA A 433 -18.90 17.38 11.96
C ALA A 433 -19.83 17.42 10.73
N ASN A 434 -20.07 16.25 10.15
CA ASN A 434 -21.07 16.04 9.11
C ASN A 434 -22.11 15.03 9.63
N TYR A 435 -23.21 15.51 10.20
CA TYR A 435 -24.35 14.66 10.55
C TYR A 435 -25.35 14.47 9.40
N GLY A 436 -24.99 14.97 8.21
CA GLY A 436 -25.78 14.82 6.99
C GLY A 436 -25.64 13.43 6.36
N LYS A 437 -26.42 13.22 5.30
CA LYS A 437 -26.46 11.95 4.53
C LYS A 437 -25.56 11.96 3.29
N ILE A 438 -24.98 13.11 2.94
CA ILE A 438 -24.08 13.28 1.79
C ILE A 438 -22.72 13.79 2.28
N PRO A 439 -21.64 13.59 1.51
CA PRO A 439 -20.34 14.16 1.84
C PRO A 439 -20.41 15.68 2.01
N LEU A 440 -19.77 16.17 3.08
CA LEU A 440 -19.60 17.59 3.35
C LEU A 440 -18.28 18.05 2.75
N ILE A 441 -18.32 19.08 1.89
CA ILE A 441 -17.14 19.65 1.26
C ILE A 441 -16.91 21.05 1.84
N ILE A 442 -15.72 21.29 2.38
CA ILE A 442 -15.30 22.59 2.94
C ILE A 442 -14.02 23.06 2.30
N ILE A 443 -13.91 24.35 2.02
CA ILE A 443 -12.62 25.02 1.81
C ILE A 443 -12.16 25.59 3.15
N GLU A 444 -10.98 25.16 3.59
CA GLU A 444 -10.31 25.66 4.79
C GLU A 444 -9.14 26.54 4.36
N VAL A 445 -9.15 27.80 4.80
CA VAL A 445 -8.04 28.73 4.62
C VAL A 445 -7.38 28.96 5.96
N GLN A 446 -6.16 28.48 6.12
CA GLN A 446 -5.33 28.68 7.30
C GLN A 446 -4.41 29.89 7.08
N VAL A 447 -4.33 30.79 8.06
CA VAL A 447 -3.47 31.99 7.99
C VAL A 447 -2.72 32.16 9.31
N GLY A 448 -1.40 32.30 9.26
CA GLY A 448 -0.56 32.44 10.46
C GLY A 448 0.93 32.48 10.15
N GLU A 449 1.74 32.72 11.17
CA GLU A 449 3.22 32.65 11.06
C GLU A 449 3.71 31.21 10.89
N TYR A 450 2.86 30.24 11.25
CA TYR A 450 3.11 28.82 11.11
C TYR A 450 1.80 28.09 10.78
N VAL A 451 1.81 27.23 9.76
CA VAL A 451 0.64 26.48 9.26
C VAL A 451 0.93 24.96 9.16
N GLY A 452 1.89 24.48 9.95
CA GLY A 452 2.16 23.05 10.12
C GLY A 452 1.03 22.34 10.87
N GLU A 453 0.87 21.05 10.62
CA GLU A 453 -0.18 20.22 11.25
C GLU A 453 0.14 19.82 12.70
N ASP A 454 1.40 19.95 13.11
CA ASP A 454 1.94 19.79 14.47
C ASP A 454 1.57 20.94 15.42
N ASP A 455 1.01 22.03 14.91
CA ASP A 455 0.35 23.08 15.71
C ASP A 455 -0.99 22.59 16.32
N ILE A 456 -1.52 21.45 15.87
CA ILE A 456 -2.85 20.97 16.29
C ILE A 456 -2.77 20.25 17.64
N VAL A 457 -3.43 20.83 18.64
CA VAL A 457 -3.69 20.18 19.94
C VAL A 457 -5.07 19.54 19.95
N ARG A 458 -5.12 18.22 20.15
CA ARG A 458 -6.37 17.44 20.18
C ARG A 458 -6.83 17.18 21.62
N ILE A 459 -8.05 17.60 21.95
CA ILE A 459 -8.64 17.50 23.29
C ILE A 459 -9.55 16.28 23.42
N ASP A 460 -10.32 15.99 22.38
CA ASP A 460 -11.22 14.82 22.33
C ASP A 460 -11.13 14.21 20.93
N ASP A 461 -10.50 13.04 20.85
CA ASP A 461 -10.16 12.35 19.61
C ASP A 461 -10.75 10.94 19.58
N ASP A 462 -11.82 10.76 18.80
CA ASP A 462 -12.44 9.46 18.55
C ASP A 462 -11.48 8.42 17.96
N PHE A 463 -10.32 8.87 17.46
CA PHE A 463 -9.34 8.05 16.75
C PHE A 463 -8.09 7.72 17.58
N ASN A 464 -8.10 8.06 18.88
CA ASN A 464 -7.09 7.69 19.86
C ASN A 464 -5.64 8.07 19.51
N ARG A 465 -5.44 9.22 18.84
CA ARG A 465 -4.11 9.74 18.48
C ARG A 465 -3.46 10.57 19.60
N GLN A 466 -4.08 10.66 20.78
CA GLN A 466 -3.61 11.50 21.89
C GLN A 466 -2.24 11.11 22.45
N ASN A 467 -1.72 9.92 22.14
CA ASN A 467 -0.37 9.46 22.52
C ASN A 467 0.60 9.32 21.34
N GLN A 468 0.29 9.91 20.18
CA GLN A 468 1.05 9.70 18.93
C GLN A 468 1.63 11.03 18.43
N GLU A 469 2.70 11.50 19.08
CA GLU A 469 3.41 12.73 18.68
C GLU A 469 4.02 12.67 17.26
N ASN A 470 4.06 11.50 16.61
CA ASN A 470 4.77 11.29 15.33
C ASN A 470 3.89 10.89 14.12
N LEU A 471 2.56 11.04 14.19
CA LEU A 471 1.66 10.66 13.09
C LEU A 471 1.17 11.83 12.21
N ILE A 472 1.95 12.91 12.18
CA ILE A 472 1.66 14.11 11.40
C ILE A 472 2.38 14.06 10.06
#